data_AF-A0A536CER9-F1
#
_entry.id   AF-A0A536CER9-F1
#
_cell.length_a   1.000
_cell.length_b   1.000
_cell.length_c   1.000
_cell.angle_alpha   90.00
_cell.angle_beta   90.00
_cell.angle_gamma   90.00
#
_symmetry.space_group_name_H-M   'P 1'
#
loop_
_entity.id
_entity.type
_entity.pdbx_description
1 polymer ?
#
loop_
_entity_poly.entity_id
_entity_poly.type
_entity_poly.pdbx_seq_one_letter_code
_entity_poly.pdbx_strand_id
1 'polypeptide(L)'
;MRIQNAQRVSEAIQTLSAGTSLDTLVDRLYDLTDGTLALDRATLHRIARGKTQVARAIDSPQECIRLYFALMILGCERELSVTSIVDEGHAVLAGFVGEPLASLIFRDLAATLPKLTDRYTLREYLEEGLRIWLPK
;
A
#
# COMPACT_ATOMS: atom_id res chain seq x y z
N MET A 1 -10.24 1.06 -11.66
CA MET A 1 -9.31 -0.05 -11.96
C MET A 1 -9.81 -1.35 -11.31
N ARG A 2 -9.68 -2.49 -11.98
CA ARG A 2 -10.05 -3.82 -11.43
C ARG A 2 -8.79 -4.46 -10.83
N ILE A 3 -8.88 -4.97 -9.60
CA ILE A 3 -7.79 -5.72 -8.98
C ILE A 3 -7.52 -6.97 -9.83
N GLN A 4 -6.27 -7.16 -10.26
CA GLN A 4 -5.86 -8.29 -11.08
C GLN A 4 -5.64 -9.56 -10.24
N ASN A 5 -5.03 -9.42 -9.06
CA ASN A 5 -4.83 -10.51 -8.12
C ASN A 5 -5.24 -10.10 -6.71
N ALA A 6 -6.51 -10.36 -6.40
CA ALA A 6 -7.12 -10.01 -5.13
C ALA A 6 -6.58 -10.76 -3.92
N GLN A 7 -6.23 -12.03 -4.10
CA GLN A 7 -5.70 -12.85 -3.02
C GLN A 7 -4.37 -12.27 -2.54
N ARG A 8 -3.49 -11.91 -3.49
CA ARG A 8 -2.21 -11.28 -3.19
C ARG A 8 -2.35 -9.94 -2.47
N VAL A 9 -3.28 -9.07 -2.91
CA VAL A 9 -3.55 -7.79 -2.22
C VAL A 9 -4.07 -8.04 -0.80
N SER A 10 -4.96 -9.03 -0.64
CA SER A 10 -5.51 -9.38 0.67
C SER A 10 -4.43 -9.85 1.64
N GLU A 11 -3.56 -10.76 1.20
CA GLU A 11 -2.44 -11.29 2.00
C GLU A 11 -1.49 -10.17 2.41
N ALA A 12 -1.10 -9.32 1.46
CA ALA A 12 -0.18 -8.23 1.74
C ALA A 12 -0.74 -7.19 2.71
N ILE A 13 -2.04 -6.86 2.61
CA ILE A 13 -2.70 -5.97 3.58
C ILE A 13 -2.73 -6.62 4.97
N GLN A 14 -2.97 -7.93 5.07
CA GLN A 14 -2.95 -8.63 6.36
C GLN A 14 -1.55 -8.66 6.98
N THR A 15 -0.50 -8.85 6.18
CA THR A 15 0.87 -8.75 6.67
C THR A 15 1.18 -7.34 7.15
N LEU A 16 0.90 -6.32 6.32
CA LEU A 16 1.17 -4.91 6.64
C LEU A 16 0.34 -4.39 7.81
N SER A 17 -0.84 -4.96 8.07
CA SER A 17 -1.65 -4.61 9.25
C SER A 17 -1.08 -5.17 10.55
N ALA A 18 -0.23 -6.20 10.49
CA ALA A 18 0.40 -6.85 11.64
C ALA A 18 -0.59 -7.18 12.77
N GLY A 19 -1.78 -7.67 12.43
CA GLY A 19 -2.83 -8.03 13.40
C GLY A 19 -3.66 -6.85 13.95
N THR A 20 -3.41 -5.63 13.48
CA THR A 20 -4.23 -4.45 13.81
C THR A 20 -5.63 -4.61 13.23
N SER A 21 -6.62 -4.05 13.92
CA SER A 21 -7.99 -4.01 13.41
C SER A 21 -8.05 -3.27 12.06
N LEU A 22 -8.87 -3.77 11.14
CA LEU A 22 -9.04 -3.14 9.83
C LEU A 22 -9.63 -1.73 9.95
N ASP A 23 -10.43 -1.45 10.97
CA ASP A 23 -10.99 -0.11 11.20
C ASP A 23 -9.89 0.90 11.54
N THR A 24 -8.97 0.54 12.44
CA THR A 24 -7.80 1.37 12.77
C THR A 24 -6.88 1.56 11.57
N LEU A 25 -6.72 0.51 10.75
CA LEU A 25 -5.95 0.60 9.51
C LEU A 25 -6.59 1.58 8.52
N VAL A 26 -7.91 1.52 8.34
CA VAL A 26 -8.65 2.45 7.47
C VAL A 26 -8.48 3.88 7.95
N ASP A 27 -8.68 4.15 9.24
CA ASP A 27 -8.57 5.51 9.79
C ASP A 27 -7.17 6.08 9.54
N ARG A 28 -6.14 5.26 9.77
CA ARG A 28 -4.75 5.68 9.53
C ARG A 28 -4.43 5.89 8.05
N LEU A 29 -5.01 5.09 7.14
CA LEU A 29 -4.87 5.33 5.70
C LEU A 29 -5.54 6.63 5.26
N TYR A 30 -6.71 6.95 5.82
CA TYR A 30 -7.39 8.21 5.57
C TYR A 30 -6.56 9.40 6.07
N ASP A 31 -5.98 9.30 7.27
CA ASP A 31 -5.07 10.32 7.82
C ASP A 31 -3.84 10.52 6.94
N LEU A 32 -3.20 9.44 6.50
CA LEU A 32 -1.99 9.51 5.67
C LEU A 32 -2.25 10.09 4.27
N THR A 33 -3.48 9.93 3.77
CA THR A 33 -3.85 10.35 2.41
C THR A 33 -4.68 11.62 2.37
N ASP A 34 -4.77 12.37 3.46
CA ASP A 34 -5.61 13.57 3.63
C ASP A 34 -7.07 13.34 3.19
N GLY A 35 -7.57 12.12 3.37
CA GLY A 35 -8.90 11.68 2.94
C GLY A 35 -9.14 11.66 1.43
N THR A 36 -8.08 11.72 0.62
CA THR A 36 -8.17 11.79 -0.85
C THR A 36 -8.30 10.43 -1.52
N LEU A 37 -8.25 9.33 -0.75
CA LEU A 37 -8.57 8.00 -1.22
C LEU A 37 -10.09 7.83 -1.36
N ALA A 38 -10.58 7.61 -2.58
CA ALA A 38 -11.96 7.16 -2.82
C ALA A 38 -12.18 5.68 -2.44
N LEU A 39 -11.46 5.19 -1.44
CA LEU A 39 -11.54 3.82 -0.95
C LEU A 39 -12.37 3.77 0.32
N ASP A 40 -13.67 3.48 0.18
CA ASP A 40 -14.53 3.36 1.34
C ASP A 40 -14.10 2.20 2.27
N ARG A 41 -14.43 2.33 3.57
CA ARG A 41 -14.11 1.33 4.60
C ARG A 41 -14.60 -0.07 4.23
N ALA A 42 -15.81 -0.21 3.70
CA ALA A 42 -16.37 -1.51 3.35
C ALA A 42 -15.61 -2.17 2.19
N THR A 43 -15.11 -1.38 1.25
CA THR A 43 -14.30 -1.81 0.13
C THR A 43 -12.94 -2.29 0.61
N LEU A 44 -12.25 -1.57 1.49
CA LEU A 44 -10.99 -2.06 2.06
C LEU A 44 -11.20 -3.34 2.90
N HIS A 45 -12.25 -3.41 3.72
CA HIS A 45 -12.60 -4.63 4.47
C HIS A 45 -12.88 -5.81 3.54
N ARG A 46 -13.53 -5.59 2.40
CA ARG A 46 -13.75 -6.63 1.38
C ARG A 46 -12.42 -7.10 0.78
N ILE A 47 -11.53 -6.18 0.42
CA ILE A 47 -10.21 -6.51 -0.15
C ILE A 47 -9.39 -7.31 0.85
N ALA A 48 -9.28 -6.83 2.09
CA ALA A 48 -8.51 -7.47 3.16
C ALA A 48 -9.05 -8.85 3.58
N ARG A 49 -10.30 -9.18 3.20
CA ARG A 49 -10.92 -10.50 3.39
C ARG A 49 -10.96 -11.35 2.11
N GLY A 50 -10.30 -10.93 1.04
CA GLY A 50 -10.31 -11.61 -0.26
C GLY A 50 -11.67 -11.59 -0.99
N LYS A 51 -12.65 -10.81 -0.53
CA LYS A 51 -14.03 -10.74 -1.09
C LYS A 51 -14.13 -9.66 -2.17
N THR A 52 -13.36 -9.79 -3.24
CA THR A 52 -13.09 -8.72 -4.22
C THR A 52 -13.94 -8.71 -5.48
N GLN A 53 -14.82 -9.71 -5.68
CA GLN A 53 -15.66 -9.80 -6.89
C GLN A 53 -16.58 -8.58 -7.12
N VAL A 54 -16.76 -7.72 -6.11
CA VAL A 54 -17.63 -6.52 -6.13
C VAL A 54 -16.85 -5.21 -5.87
N ALA A 55 -15.56 -5.28 -5.57
CA ALA A 55 -14.77 -4.10 -5.22
C ALA A 55 -14.31 -3.35 -6.49
N ARG A 56 -15.01 -2.27 -6.88
CA ARG A 56 -14.38 -1.16 -7.60
C ARG A 56 -13.48 -0.45 -6.60
N ALA A 57 -12.24 -0.92 -6.49
CA ALA A 57 -11.41 -0.60 -5.34
C ALA A 57 -10.68 0.74 -5.45
N ILE A 58 -10.25 1.08 -6.66
CA ILE A 58 -9.36 2.21 -6.93
C ILE A 58 -9.67 2.69 -8.33
N ASP A 59 -10.02 3.94 -8.51
CA ASP A 59 -10.51 4.45 -9.80
C ASP A 59 -9.38 5.03 -10.65
N SER A 60 -8.22 5.33 -10.06
CA SER A 60 -7.06 5.87 -10.79
C SER A 60 -5.70 5.25 -10.39
N PRO A 61 -4.70 5.28 -11.30
CA PRO A 61 -3.33 4.91 -10.95
C PRO A 61 -2.76 5.71 -9.78
N GLN A 62 -3.13 6.99 -9.65
CA GLN A 62 -2.69 7.87 -8.57
C GLN A 62 -3.17 7.37 -7.20
N GLU A 63 -4.42 6.96 -7.11
CA GLU A 63 -4.96 6.37 -5.88
C GLU A 63 -4.30 5.02 -5.55
N CYS A 64 -3.96 4.22 -6.55
CA CYS A 64 -3.17 3.00 -6.35
C CYS A 64 -1.80 3.32 -5.76
N ILE A 65 -1.18 4.38 -6.27
CA ILE A 65 0.12 4.84 -5.79
C ILE A 65 0.03 5.32 -4.33
N ARG A 66 -0.94 6.19 -4.02
CA ARG A 66 -1.18 6.68 -2.65
C ARG A 66 -1.45 5.52 -1.68
N LEU A 67 -2.27 4.55 -2.07
CA LEU A 67 -2.60 3.41 -1.23
C LEU A 67 -1.37 2.55 -0.93
N TYR A 68 -0.52 2.24 -1.91
CA TYR A 68 0.66 1.40 -1.65
C TYR A 68 1.67 2.11 -0.73
N PHE A 69 1.91 3.41 -0.94
CA PHE A 69 2.77 4.20 -0.05
C PHE A 69 2.22 4.22 1.38
N ALA A 70 0.92 4.49 1.54
CA ALA A 70 0.30 4.56 2.86
C ALA A 70 0.31 3.20 3.59
N LEU A 71 0.10 2.09 2.88
CA LEU A 71 0.22 0.74 3.44
C LEU A 71 1.66 0.39 3.85
N MET A 72 2.67 0.84 3.10
CA MET A 72 4.07 0.63 3.49
C MET A 72 4.48 1.50 4.70
N ILE A 73 3.99 2.75 4.78
CA ILE A 73 4.18 3.62 5.96
C ILE A 73 3.58 2.95 7.19
N LEU A 74 2.37 2.38 7.07
CA LEU A 74 1.77 1.56 8.12
C LEU A 74 2.68 0.41 8.54
N GLY A 75 3.22 -0.37 7.59
CA GLY A 75 4.18 -1.41 7.90
C GLY A 75 5.40 -0.91 8.69
N CYS A 76 5.87 0.30 8.40
CA CYS A 76 6.93 0.96 9.17
C CYS A 76 6.51 1.29 10.61
N GLU A 77 5.26 1.71 10.82
CA GLU A 77 4.71 1.98 12.16
C GLU A 77 4.49 0.70 12.98
N ARG A 78 4.30 -0.46 12.33
CA ARG A 78 3.97 -1.75 12.97
C ARG A 78 5.15 -2.67 13.21
N GLU A 79 6.34 -2.09 13.19
CA GLU A 79 7.59 -2.77 13.48
C GLU A 79 8.01 -3.92 12.55
N LEU A 80 7.41 -4.01 11.36
CA LEU A 80 7.82 -5.00 10.36
C LEU A 80 9.27 -4.76 9.89
N SER A 81 9.91 -5.81 9.37
CA SER A 81 11.24 -5.67 8.77
C SER A 81 11.14 -4.86 7.47
N VAL A 82 12.19 -4.11 7.15
CA VAL A 82 12.29 -3.33 5.89
C VAL A 82 11.98 -4.22 4.68
N THR A 83 12.57 -5.41 4.62
CA THR A 83 12.33 -6.37 3.54
C THR A 83 10.85 -6.77 3.44
N SER A 84 10.21 -7.09 4.55
CA SER A 84 8.78 -7.45 4.55
C SER A 84 7.90 -6.30 4.08
N ILE A 85 8.16 -5.07 4.52
CA ILE A 85 7.39 -3.89 4.11
C ILE A 85 7.49 -3.68 2.60
N VAL A 86 8.69 -3.83 2.05
CA VAL A 86 8.98 -3.68 0.62
C VAL A 86 8.32 -4.77 -0.20
N ASP A 87 8.49 -6.04 0.20
CA ASP A 87 7.94 -7.19 -0.52
C ASP A 87 6.40 -7.13 -0.56
N GLU A 88 5.78 -6.77 0.55
CA GLU A 88 4.32 -6.63 0.63
C GLU A 88 3.83 -5.39 -0.11
N GLY A 89 4.57 -4.27 -0.08
CA GLY A 89 4.28 -3.10 -0.91
C GLY A 89 4.31 -3.44 -2.41
N HIS A 90 5.29 -4.24 -2.84
CA HIS A 90 5.36 -4.73 -4.21
C HIS A 90 4.19 -5.67 -4.53
N ALA A 91 3.85 -6.57 -3.62
CA ALA A 91 2.73 -7.51 -3.78
C ALA A 91 1.38 -6.79 -3.92
N VAL A 92 1.14 -5.72 -3.14
CA VAL A 92 -0.02 -4.84 -3.29
C VAL A 92 -0.05 -4.24 -4.69
N LEU A 93 1.03 -3.59 -5.12
CA LEU A 93 1.09 -2.92 -6.41
C LEU A 93 0.89 -3.91 -7.57
N ALA A 94 1.61 -5.05 -7.55
CA ALA A 94 1.47 -6.13 -8.52
C ALA A 94 0.04 -6.69 -8.55
N GLY A 95 -0.65 -6.74 -7.41
CA GLY A 95 -2.04 -7.14 -7.35
C GLY A 95 -3.01 -6.18 -8.05
N PHE A 96 -2.69 -4.88 -8.12
CA PHE A 96 -3.49 -3.88 -8.83
C PHE A 96 -3.13 -3.74 -10.31
N VAL A 97 -1.84 -3.67 -10.63
CA VAL A 97 -1.36 -3.33 -11.99
C VAL A 97 -0.71 -4.48 -12.76
N GLY A 98 -0.47 -5.61 -12.11
CA GLY A 98 0.24 -6.76 -12.65
C GLY A 98 1.75 -6.68 -12.42
N GLU A 99 2.40 -7.85 -12.41
CA GLU A 99 3.84 -8.00 -12.12
C GLU A 99 4.74 -7.12 -13.00
N PRO A 100 4.58 -7.07 -14.34
CA PRO A 100 5.52 -6.34 -15.19
C PRO A 100 5.55 -4.84 -14.89
N LEU A 101 4.38 -4.23 -14.63
CA LEU A 101 4.30 -2.81 -14.32
C LEU A 101 4.74 -2.52 -12.89
N ALA A 102 4.38 -3.38 -11.93
CA ALA A 102 4.82 -3.24 -10.56
C ALA A 102 6.34 -3.31 -10.44
N SER A 103 7.00 -4.25 -11.12
CA SER A 103 8.45 -4.35 -11.14
C SER A 103 9.14 -3.15 -11.78
N LEU A 104 8.54 -2.53 -12.80
CA LEU A 104 9.07 -1.29 -13.39
C LEU A 104 9.00 -0.13 -12.40
N ILE A 105 7.88 0.06 -11.70
CA ILE A 105 7.71 1.10 -10.69
C ILE A 105 8.64 0.85 -9.50
N PHE A 106 8.76 -0.41 -9.07
CA PHE A 106 9.65 -0.79 -7.98
C PHE A 106 11.13 -0.76 -8.35
N ARG A 107 11.50 -0.69 -9.62
CA ARG A 107 12.92 -0.67 -10.03
C ARG A 107 13.67 0.50 -9.41
N ASP A 108 13.05 1.68 -9.41
CA ASP A 108 13.64 2.90 -8.84
C ASP A 108 13.69 2.83 -7.31
N LEU A 109 12.64 2.28 -6.70
CA LEU A 109 12.61 2.00 -5.27
C LEU A 109 13.71 1.00 -4.88
N ALA A 110 13.81 -0.12 -5.60
CA ALA A 110 14.79 -1.19 -5.39
C ALA A 110 16.24 -0.71 -5.52
N ALA A 111 16.52 0.26 -6.40
CA ALA A 111 17.84 0.89 -6.47
C ALA A 111 18.15 1.78 -5.26
N THR A 112 17.10 2.29 -4.60
CA THR A 112 17.19 3.15 -3.41
C THR A 112 17.20 2.34 -2.11
N LEU A 113 16.55 1.15 -2.09
CA LEU A 113 16.43 0.27 -0.91
C LEU A 113 17.75 -0.04 -0.19
N PRO A 114 18.90 -0.28 -0.85
CA PRO A 114 20.16 -0.54 -0.15
C PRO A 114 20.63 0.62 0.73
N LYS A 115 20.11 1.82 0.51
CA LYS A 115 20.38 3.03 1.31
C LYS A 115 19.35 3.24 2.42
N LEU A 116 18.22 2.52 2.37
CA LEU A 116 17.15 2.57 3.37
C LEU A 116 17.39 1.44 4.38
N THR A 117 18.46 1.60 5.17
CA THR A 117 19.01 0.56 6.06
C THR A 117 18.16 0.27 7.28
N ASP A 118 17.23 1.16 7.60
CA ASP A 118 16.37 1.07 8.75
C ASP A 118 14.96 1.59 8.44
N ARG A 119 14.04 1.24 9.35
CA ARG A 119 12.62 1.51 9.20
C ARG A 119 12.27 2.99 9.25
N TYR A 120 13.06 3.79 9.96
CA TYR A 120 12.86 5.23 10.08
C TYR A 120 13.20 5.91 8.75
N THR A 121 14.36 5.60 8.19
CA THR A 121 14.79 6.13 6.89
C THR A 121 13.85 5.69 5.75
N LEU A 122 13.37 4.43 5.78
CA LEU A 122 12.35 3.97 4.85
C LEU A 122 11.05 4.78 4.97
N ARG A 123 10.58 5.01 6.20
CA ARG A 123 9.37 5.77 6.46
C ARG A 123 9.46 7.20 5.93
N GLU A 124 10.55 7.91 6.21
CA GLU A 124 10.74 9.28 5.71
C GLU A 124 10.70 9.33 4.18
N TYR A 125 11.35 8.37 3.51
CA TYR A 125 11.31 8.27 2.05
C TYR A 125 9.88 8.05 1.53
N LEU A 126 9.12 7.16 2.17
CA LEU A 126 7.75 6.86 1.77
C LEU A 126 6.79 8.04 2.03
N GLU A 127 6.96 8.76 3.14
CA GLU A 127 6.18 9.94 3.47
C GLU A 127 6.44 11.08 2.46
N GLU A 128 7.70 11.30 2.06
CA GLU A 128 8.03 12.25 1.00
C GLU A 128 7.43 11.83 -0.34
N GLY A 129 7.55 10.54 -0.68
CA GLY A 129 6.93 9.95 -1.86
C GLY A 129 5.43 10.18 -1.88
N LEU A 130 4.73 9.88 -0.78
CA LEU A 130 3.29 10.07 -0.65
C LEU A 130 2.90 11.54 -0.86
N ARG A 131 3.65 12.49 -0.28
CA ARG A 131 3.38 13.92 -0.40
C ARG A 131 3.38 14.42 -1.85
N ILE A 132 4.25 13.88 -2.70
CA ILE A 132 4.29 14.22 -4.14
C ILE A 132 2.98 13.84 -4.84
N TRP A 133 2.33 12.77 -4.38
CA TRP A 133 1.12 12.24 -4.98
C TRP A 133 -0.17 12.80 -4.39
N LEU A 134 -0.13 13.48 -3.25
CA LEU A 134 -1.29 14.16 -2.68
C LEU A 134 -1.72 15.34 -3.58
N PRO A 135 -3.04 15.58 -3.73
CA PRO A 135 -3.51 16.77 -4.42
C PRO A 135 -3.05 18.03 -3.69
N LYS A 136 -2.68 19.07 -4.45
CA LYS A 136 -2.30 20.39 -3.92
C LYS A 136 -3.52 21.23 -3.57
#